data_AF-A0A672ZFG9-F1
#
_entry.id   AF-A0A672ZFG9-F1
#
_cell.length_a   1.000
_cell.length_b   1.000
_cell.length_c   1.000
_cell.angle_alpha   90.00
_cell.angle_beta   90.00
_cell.angle_gamma   90.00
#
_symmetry.space_group_name_H-M   'P 1'
#
loop_
_entity.id
_entity.type
_entity.pdbx_description
1 polymer ?
#
loop_
_entity_poly.entity_id
_entity_poly.type
_entity_poly.pdbx_seq_one_letter_code
_entity_poly.pdbx_strand_id
1 'polypeptide(L)'
;MADRENLVYQAKLAEQAERYDEMVESMKRVASLDLELTVEERNLLSVAYKNVIGARRASWRIISSLEQKEESKGSEDKLKMIREYRKTVRHTARHTSDKIGCTRW
;
A
#
# COMPACT_ATOMS: atom_id res chain seq x y z
N MET A 1 -7.22 -9.32 25.71
CA MET A 1 -8.03 -10.02 24.68
C MET A 1 -8.92 -9.05 23.91
N ALA A 2 -9.66 -8.17 24.58
CA ALA A 2 -10.51 -7.15 23.94
C ALA A 2 -9.78 -6.25 22.92
N ASP A 3 -8.53 -5.85 23.19
CA ASP A 3 -7.80 -4.96 22.28
C ASP A 3 -7.47 -5.61 20.93
N ARG A 4 -7.17 -6.92 20.90
CA ARG A 4 -6.90 -7.66 19.66
C ARG A 4 -8.18 -7.79 18.82
N GLU A 5 -9.27 -8.21 19.46
CA GLU A 5 -10.58 -8.37 18.79
C GLU A 5 -11.09 -7.03 18.25
N ASN A 6 -10.91 -5.93 19.00
CA ASN A 6 -11.25 -4.58 18.55
C ASN A 6 -10.42 -4.16 17.33
N LEU A 7 -9.11 -4.44 17.32
CA LEU A 7 -8.24 -4.14 16.18
C LEU A 7 -8.60 -4.96 14.94
N VAL A 8 -8.93 -6.24 15.10
CA VAL A 8 -9.39 -7.10 14.00
C VAL A 8 -10.75 -6.63 13.48
N TYR A 9 -11.66 -6.24 14.37
CA TYR A 9 -12.95 -5.67 13.97
C TYR A 9 -12.78 -4.35 13.22
N GLN A 10 -11.89 -3.46 13.68
CA GLN A 10 -11.55 -2.22 12.99
C GLN A 10 -10.94 -2.49 11.61
N ALA A 11 -10.07 -3.51 11.47
CA ALA A 11 -9.52 -3.90 10.17
C ALA A 11 -10.61 -4.38 9.20
N LYS A 12 -11.61 -5.14 9.68
CA LYS A 12 -12.76 -5.56 8.87
C LYS A 12 -13.63 -4.38 8.44
N LEU A 13 -13.85 -3.40 9.33
CA LEU A 13 -14.56 -2.17 8.95
C LEU A 13 -13.80 -1.37 7.89
N ALA A 14 -12.47 -1.26 8.05
CA ALA A 14 -11.61 -0.59 7.07
C ALA A 14 -11.60 -1.30 5.70
N GLU A 15 -11.67 -2.64 5.69
CA GLU A 15 -11.82 -3.43 4.46
C GLU A 15 -13.13 -3.09 3.74
N GLN A 16 -14.26 -3.06 4.45
CA GLN A 16 -15.57 -2.70 3.85
C GLN A 16 -15.62 -1.25 3.34
N ALA A 17 -14.84 -0.35 3.96
CA ALA A 17 -14.71 1.04 3.55
C ALA A 17 -13.63 1.27 2.48
N GLU A 18 -12.96 0.22 1.99
CA GLU A 18 -11.82 0.28 1.06
C GLU A 18 -10.64 1.14 1.56
N ARG A 19 -10.53 1.36 2.89
CA ARG A 19 -9.46 2.15 3.52
C ARG A 19 -8.30 1.24 3.93
N TYR A 20 -7.62 0.68 2.93
CA TYR A 20 -6.59 -0.33 3.13
C TYR A 20 -5.34 0.16 3.89
N ASP A 21 -5.01 1.46 3.84
CA ASP A 21 -3.89 2.01 4.63
C ASP A 21 -4.17 1.91 6.15
N GLU A 22 -5.41 2.16 6.60
CA GLU A 22 -5.82 1.99 8.00
C GLU A 22 -5.95 0.52 8.40
N MET A 23 -6.39 -0.31 7.46
CA MET A 23 -6.41 -1.77 7.64
C MET A 23 -4.99 -2.29 7.91
N VAL A 24 -3.99 -1.82 7.14
CA VAL A 24 -2.58 -2.15 7.38
C VAL A 24 -2.11 -1.66 8.75
N GLU A 25 -2.49 -0.47 9.18
CA GLU A 25 -2.11 0.06 10.50
C GLU A 25 -2.70 -0.79 11.64
N SER A 26 -3.99 -1.14 11.54
CA SER A 26 -4.68 -1.97 12.52
C SER A 26 -4.05 -3.36 12.60
N MET A 27 -3.78 -4.00 11.46
CA MET A 27 -3.18 -5.33 11.40
C MET A 27 -1.70 -5.35 11.84
N LYS A 28 -0.96 -4.25 11.68
CA LYS A 28 0.38 -4.09 12.27
C LYS A 28 0.33 -4.09 13.79
N ARG A 29 -0.66 -3.40 14.38
CA ARG A 29 -0.85 -3.39 15.84
C ARG A 29 -1.18 -4.80 16.34
N VAL A 30 -2.02 -5.54 15.62
CA VAL A 30 -2.30 -6.96 15.94
C VAL A 30 -1.00 -7.80 15.90
N ALA A 31 -0.19 -7.63 14.86
CA ALA A 31 1.10 -8.35 14.74
C ALA A 31 2.12 -7.96 15.81
N SER A 32 2.05 -6.76 16.38
CA SER A 32 2.94 -6.31 17.46
C SER A 32 2.59 -6.83 18.85
N LEU A 33 1.47 -7.55 19.01
CA LEU A 33 1.05 -8.12 20.29
C LEU A 33 1.80 -9.44 20.64
N ASP A 34 2.83 -9.84 19.89
CA ASP A 34 3.68 -11.04 20.10
C ASP A 34 2.92 -12.37 20.27
N LEU A 35 1.69 -12.43 19.77
CA LEU A 35 0.88 -13.64 19.73
C LEU A 35 0.90 -14.21 18.31
N GLU A 36 0.84 -15.55 18.19
CA GLU A 36 0.68 -16.18 16.88
C GLU A 36 -0.59 -15.66 16.19
N LEU A 37 -0.41 -15.24 14.93
CA LEU A 37 -1.51 -14.78 14.09
C LEU A 37 -2.33 -15.97 13.63
N THR A 38 -3.66 -15.86 13.74
CA THR A 38 -4.57 -16.86 13.19
C THR A 38 -4.54 -16.83 11.66
N VAL A 39 -5.09 -17.87 11.04
CA VAL A 39 -5.23 -17.92 9.58
C VAL A 39 -6.06 -16.74 9.07
N GLU A 40 -7.14 -16.35 9.77
CA GLU A 40 -7.93 -15.19 9.36
C GLU A 40 -7.13 -13.88 9.41
N GLU A 41 -6.35 -13.67 10.47
CA GLU A 41 -5.58 -12.44 10.64
C GLU A 41 -4.44 -12.34 9.62
N ARG A 42 -3.77 -13.45 9.32
CA ARG A 42 -2.77 -13.49 8.25
C ARG A 42 -3.38 -13.18 6.88
N ASN A 43 -4.59 -13.66 6.64
CA ASN A 43 -5.35 -13.33 5.42
C ASN A 43 -5.70 -11.84 5.38
N LEU A 44 -6.22 -11.26 6.47
CA LEU A 44 -6.52 -9.83 6.56
C LEU A 44 -5.26 -8.98 6.31
N LEU A 45 -4.13 -9.34 6.92
CA LEU A 45 -2.85 -8.67 6.69
C LEU A 45 -2.45 -8.73 5.21
N SER A 46 -2.60 -9.90 4.59
CA SER A 46 -2.30 -10.11 3.16
C SER A 46 -3.20 -9.26 2.25
N VAL A 47 -4.50 -9.21 2.53
CA VAL A 47 -5.49 -8.42 1.78
C VAL A 47 -5.15 -6.93 1.89
N ALA A 48 -4.94 -6.44 3.10
CA ALA A 48 -4.62 -5.03 3.37
C ALA A 48 -3.41 -4.58 2.54
N TYR A 49 -2.31 -5.32 2.64
CA TYR A 49 -1.08 -4.96 1.94
C TYR A 49 -1.16 -5.14 0.43
N LYS A 50 -1.79 -6.22 -0.07
CA LYS A 50 -1.97 -6.43 -1.53
C LYS A 50 -2.73 -5.27 -2.17
N ASN A 51 -3.76 -4.76 -1.50
CA ASN A 51 -4.55 -3.66 -2.01
C ASN A 51 -3.77 -2.33 -1.98
N VAL A 52 -3.06 -2.01 -0.89
CA VAL A 52 -2.22 -0.81 -0.82
C VAL A 52 -1.16 -0.81 -1.93
N ILE A 53 -0.48 -1.93 -2.15
CA ILE A 53 0.53 -2.05 -3.21
C ILE A 53 -0.12 -2.03 -4.59
N GLY A 54 -1.26 -2.70 -4.77
CA GLY A 54 -2.03 -2.69 -6.01
C GLY A 54 -2.38 -1.28 -6.45
N ALA A 55 -2.91 -0.46 -5.54
CA ALA A 55 -3.22 0.94 -5.77
C ALA A 55 -1.96 1.76 -6.13
N ARG A 56 -0.85 1.57 -5.39
CA ARG A 56 0.43 2.25 -5.68
C ARG A 56 1.02 1.85 -7.03
N ARG A 57 0.94 0.57 -7.42
CA ARG A 57 1.36 0.08 -8.75
C ARG A 57 0.47 0.62 -9.85
N ALA A 58 -0.84 0.72 -9.63
CA ALA A 58 -1.75 1.35 -10.58
C ALA A 58 -1.41 2.83 -10.78
N SER A 59 -1.18 3.58 -9.70
CA SER A 59 -0.71 4.96 -9.74
C SER A 59 0.60 5.11 -10.52
N TRP A 60 1.59 4.25 -10.25
CA TRP A 60 2.85 4.22 -10.99
C TRP A 60 2.68 4.01 -12.50
N ARG A 61 1.81 3.06 -12.89
CA ARG A 61 1.51 2.80 -14.31
C ARG A 61 0.90 4.02 -14.98
N ILE A 62 -0.07 4.67 -14.33
CA ILE A 62 -0.73 5.88 -14.84
C ILE A 62 0.30 6.99 -15.07
N ILE A 63 1.17 7.25 -14.09
CA ILE A 63 2.20 8.29 -14.20
C ILE A 63 3.18 7.98 -15.32
N SER A 64 3.57 6.71 -15.47
CA SER A 64 4.46 6.29 -16.56
C SER A 64 3.81 6.49 -17.93
N SER A 65 2.51 6.22 -18.07
CA SER A 65 1.76 6.51 -19.30
C SER A 65 1.59 8.01 -19.56
N LEU A 66 1.45 8.83 -18.51
CA LEU A 66 1.41 10.29 -18.63
C LEU A 66 2.75 10.86 -19.09
N GLU A 67 3.86 10.34 -18.57
CA GLU A 67 5.21 10.74 -18.98
C GLU A 67 5.42 10.52 -20.48
N GLN A 68 5.10 9.32 -21.00
CA GLN A 68 5.22 9.00 -22.43
C GLN A 68 4.36 9.91 -23.31
N LYS A 69 3.12 10.20 -22.88
CA LYS A 69 2.22 11.12 -23.60
C LYS A 69 2.77 12.53 -23.68
N GLU A 70 3.40 13.01 -22.61
CA GLU A 70 3.92 14.37 -22.57
C GLU A 70 5.29 14.50 -23.26
N GLU A 71 6.06 13.41 -23.31
CA GLU A 71 7.31 13.31 -24.09
C GLU A 71 7.04 13.50 -25.59
N SER A 72 5.88 13.02 -26.04
CA SER A 72 5.41 13.17 -27.42
C SER A 72 5.04 14.62 -27.79
N LYS A 73 4.80 15.51 -26.82
CA LYS A 73 4.37 16.90 -27.03
C LYS A 73 5.51 17.92 -26.92
N GLY A 74 6.69 17.50 -26.46
CA GLY A 74 7.89 18.35 -26.37
C GLY A 74 7.88 19.42 -25.27
N SER A 75 7.01 19.30 -24.24
CA SER A 75 7.00 20.25 -23.12
C SER A 75 7.96 19.82 -22.00
N GLU A 76 9.19 20.35 -22.03
CA GLU A 76 10.26 19.97 -21.08
C GLU A 76 9.93 20.28 -19.61
N ASP A 77 9.25 21.39 -19.32
CA ASP A 77 8.92 21.77 -17.94
C ASP A 77 7.91 20.82 -17.31
N LYS A 78 6.86 20.45 -18.05
CA LYS A 78 5.87 19.46 -17.61
C LYS A 78 6.49 18.07 -17.46
N LEU A 79 7.41 17.70 -18.35
CA LEU A 79 8.17 16.45 -18.24
C LEU A 79 9.02 16.39 -16.99
N LYS A 80 9.71 17.48 -16.62
CA LYS A 80 10.47 17.56 -15.36
C LYS A 80 9.55 17.37 -14.15
N MET A 81 8.39 18.03 -14.12
CA MET A 81 7.40 17.86 -13.04
C MET A 81 6.91 16.41 -12.93
N ILE A 82 6.55 15.78 -14.05
CA ILE A 82 6.08 14.38 -14.08
C ILE A 82 7.20 13.43 -13.61
N ARG A 83 8.44 13.64 -14.06
CA ARG A 83 9.60 12.82 -13.66
C ARG A 83 9.87 12.91 -12.16
N GLU A 84 9.73 14.09 -11.57
CA GLU A 84 9.93 14.27 -10.13
C GLU A 84 8.81 13.62 -9.33
N TYR A 85 7.55 13.84 -9.72
CA TYR A 85 6.40 13.18 -9.09
C TYR A 85 6.49 11.65 -9.21
N ARG A 86 6.96 11.15 -10.35
CA ARG A 86 7.25 9.75 -10.57
C ARG A 86 8.24 9.24 -9.51
N LYS A 87 9.39 9.89 -9.30
CA LYS A 87 10.36 9.43 -8.26
C LYS A 87 9.71 9.25 -6.88
N THR A 88 8.86 10.18 -6.46
CA THR A 88 8.12 10.10 -5.19
C THR A 88 7.21 8.87 -5.14
N VAL A 89 6.45 8.61 -6.21
CA VAL A 89 5.60 7.41 -6.28
C VAL A 89 6.42 6.12 -6.35
N ARG A 90 7.57 6.12 -7.03
CA ARG A 90 8.51 4.98 -7.02
C ARG A 90 8.98 4.66 -5.61
N HIS A 91 9.39 5.69 -4.89
CA HIS A 91 9.97 5.58 -3.56
C HIS A 91 8.95 5.04 -2.57
N THR A 92 7.74 5.61 -2.57
CA THR A 92 6.65 5.14 -1.70
C THR A 92 6.22 3.71 -2.03
N ALA A 93 6.13 3.33 -3.31
CA ALA A 93 5.79 1.97 -3.74
C ALA A 93 6.88 0.93 -3.39
N ARG A 94 8.15 1.28 -3.56
CA ARG A 94 9.30 0.43 -3.16
C ARG A 94 9.33 0.24 -1.66
N HIS A 95 9.25 1.32 -0.88
CA HIS A 95 9.22 1.22 0.58
C HIS A 95 8.08 0.35 1.12
N THR A 96 6.89 0.40 0.52
CA THR A 96 5.81 -0.51 0.91
C THR A 96 6.07 -1.97 0.51
N SER A 97 6.76 -2.21 -0.61
CA SER A 97 7.07 -3.56 -1.09
C SER A 97 8.21 -4.20 -0.31
N ASP A 98 9.25 -3.43 0.04
CA ASP A 98 10.42 -3.89 0.80
C ASP A 98 10.05 -4.26 2.25
N LYS A 99 9.12 -3.50 2.86
CA LYS A 99 8.56 -3.83 4.18
C LYS A 99 7.85 -5.19 4.21
N ILE A 100 7.33 -5.65 3.08
CA ILE A 100 6.67 -6.97 2.97
C ILE A 100 7.66 -8.05 2.54
N GLY A 101 8.63 -7.73 1.66
CA GLY A 101 9.67 -8.66 1.24
C GLY A 101 10.52 -9.19 2.42
N CYS A 102 10.64 -8.40 3.50
CA CYS A 102 11.22 -8.86 4.77
C CYS A 102 10.26 -9.73 5.61
N THR A 103 8.95 -9.58 5.48
CA THR A 103 7.95 -10.50 6.05
C THR A 103 7.55 -11.53 5.01
N ARG A 104 8.52 -12.39 4.65
CA ARG A 104 8.25 -13.59 3.85
C ARG A 104 7.43 -14.56 4.70
N TRP A 105 6.11 -14.42 4.64
CA TRP A 105 5.14 -15.46 4.97
C TRP A 105 5.03 -16.43 3.79
#